data_AF-A0A7M1BAW3-F1
#
_entry.id   AF-A0A7M1BAW3-F1
#
_cell.length_a   1.000
_cell.length_b   1.000
_cell.length_c   1.000
_cell.angle_alpha   90.00
_cell.angle_beta   90.00
_cell.angle_gamma   90.00
#
_symmetry.space_group_name_H-M   'P 1'
#
loop_
_entity.id
_entity.type
_entity.pdbx_description
1 polymer ?
#
loop_
_entity_poly.entity_id
_entity_poly.type
_entity_poly.pdbx_seq_one_letter_code
_entity_poly.pdbx_strand_id
1 'polypeptide(L)'
;MSVETMHIPTKDLLKSLEEGYKEYKKAMESGHDDEDLGHIKGFCTTLEQILAAYGKVTLTEMMEIKRPIIGSISLRRKKPKEDYDIPTFIRKKSSVDDAE
;
A
#
# COMPACT_ATOMS: atom_id res chain seq x y z
N MET A 1 -12.69 -11.14 28.99
CA MET A 1 -12.66 -9.79 28.38
C MET A 1 -13.20 -9.95 26.97
N SER A 2 -14.41 -9.47 26.73
CA SER A 2 -15.01 -9.46 25.39
C SER A 2 -14.26 -8.41 24.59
N VAL A 3 -13.46 -8.84 23.60
CA VAL A 3 -12.81 -7.90 22.68
C VAL A 3 -13.94 -7.28 21.87
N GLU A 4 -14.34 -6.04 22.18
CA GLU A 4 -15.15 -5.22 21.30
C GLU A 4 -14.41 -5.13 19.97
N THR A 5 -14.86 -5.91 18.99
CA THR A 5 -14.35 -5.79 17.63
C THR A 5 -14.72 -4.39 17.13
N MET A 6 -13.71 -3.51 16.99
CA MET A 6 -13.86 -2.25 16.26
C MET A 6 -14.55 -2.54 14.93
N HIS A 7 -15.78 -2.07 14.78
CA HIS A 7 -16.56 -2.27 13.57
C HIS A 7 -16.25 -1.12 12.60
N ILE A 8 -15.26 -1.34 11.74
CA ILE A 8 -14.95 -0.39 10.66
C ILE A 8 -15.99 -0.52 9.53
N PRO A 9 -16.20 0.53 8.71
CA PRO A 9 -17.11 0.46 7.57
C PRO A 9 -16.50 -0.36 6.42
N THR A 10 -16.41 -1.68 6.59
CA THR A 10 -15.69 -2.60 5.68
C THR A 10 -16.17 -2.48 4.23
N LYS A 11 -17.49 -2.36 4.00
CA LYS A 11 -18.05 -2.24 2.64
C LYS A 11 -17.59 -0.97 1.93
N ASP A 12 -17.61 0.16 2.64
CA ASP A 12 -17.20 1.44 2.07
C ASP A 12 -15.69 1.43 1.79
N LEU A 13 -14.90 0.87 2.71
CA LEU A 13 -13.46 0.75 2.53
C LEU A 13 -13.08 -0.20 1.38
N LEU A 14 -13.83 -1.29 1.15
CA LEU A 14 -13.64 -2.16 -0.01
C LEU A 14 -13.96 -1.43 -1.31
N LYS A 15 -15.02 -0.61 -1.33
CA LYS A 15 -15.36 0.22 -2.48
C LYS A 15 -14.29 1.28 -2.76
N SER A 16 -13.81 1.96 -1.72
CA SER A 16 -12.68 2.91 -1.86
C SER A 16 -11.41 2.23 -2.33
N LEU A 17 -11.15 0.98 -1.90
CA LEU A 17 -10.01 0.21 -2.38
C LEU A 17 -10.13 -0.13 -3.87
N GLU A 18 -11.33 -0.53 -4.32
CA GLU A 18 -11.62 -0.78 -5.74
C GLU A 18 -11.42 0.49 -6.59
N GLU A 19 -11.93 1.62 -6.13
CA GLU A 19 -11.78 2.93 -6.78
C GLU A 19 -10.30 3.32 -6.88
N GLY A 20 -9.54 3.19 -5.78
CA GLY A 20 -8.10 3.46 -5.78
C GLY A 20 -7.31 2.61 -6.78
N TYR A 21 -7.67 1.33 -6.96
CA TYR A 21 -7.04 0.51 -8.01
C TYR A 21 -7.38 0.99 -9.43
N LYS A 22 -8.61 1.45 -9.67
CA LYS A 22 -9.01 2.00 -10.97
C LYS A 22 -8.26 3.29 -11.26
N GLU A 23 -8.10 4.16 -10.26
CA GLU A 23 -7.30 5.38 -10.34
C GLU A 23 -5.84 5.06 -10.65
N TYR A 24 -5.25 4.09 -9.94
CA TYR A 24 -3.86 3.66 -10.20
C TYR A 24 -3.69 3.16 -11.64
N LYS A 25 -4.62 2.33 -12.14
CA LYS A 25 -4.61 1.86 -13.53
C LYS A 25 -4.67 3.03 -14.52
N LYS A 26 -5.61 3.96 -14.31
CA LYS A 26 -5.78 5.13 -15.17
C LYS A 26 -4.55 6.04 -15.16
N ALA A 27 -3.95 6.25 -14.00
CA ALA A 27 -2.72 7.04 -13.85
C ALA A 27 -1.55 6.40 -14.61
N MET A 28 -1.40 5.08 -14.55
CA MET A 28 -0.40 4.36 -15.35
C MET A 28 -0.65 4.50 -16.87
N GLU A 29 -1.90 4.36 -17.31
CA GLU A 29 -2.28 4.47 -18.73
C GLU A 29 -2.13 5.90 -19.27
N SER A 30 -2.30 6.90 -18.40
CA SER A 30 -2.24 8.33 -18.75
C SER A 30 -0.82 8.91 -18.64
N GLY A 31 0.17 8.12 -18.19
CA GLY A 31 1.56 8.56 -18.07
C GLY A 31 1.82 9.57 -16.96
N HIS A 32 1.07 9.49 -15.84
CA HIS A 32 1.37 10.28 -14.64
C HIS A 32 2.78 9.96 -14.11
N ASP A 33 3.34 10.89 -13.33
CA ASP A 33 4.64 10.71 -12.72
C ASP A 33 4.64 9.64 -11.61
N ASP A 34 5.85 9.22 -11.23
CA ASP A 34 6.05 8.20 -10.20
C ASP A 34 5.58 8.63 -8.80
N GLU A 35 5.45 9.94 -8.55
CA GLU A 35 5.01 10.48 -7.27
C GLU A 35 3.50 10.28 -7.09
N ASP A 36 2.71 10.64 -8.11
CA ASP A 36 1.27 10.38 -8.17
C ASP A 36 0.95 8.89 -8.02
N LEU A 37 1.66 8.04 -8.77
CA LEU A 37 1.53 6.58 -8.66
C LEU A 37 1.90 6.10 -7.26
N GLY A 38 2.92 6.69 -6.65
CA GLY A 38 3.34 6.42 -5.28
C GLY A 38 2.27 6.74 -4.25
N HIS A 39 1.59 7.88 -4.38
CA HIS A 39 0.51 8.30 -3.48
C HIS A 39 -0.70 7.37 -3.57
N ILE A 40 -1.20 7.07 -4.77
CA ILE A 40 -2.35 6.17 -4.97
C ILE A 40 -2.00 4.77 -4.44
N LYS A 41 -0.79 4.28 -4.72
CA LYS A 41 -0.29 3.00 -4.21
C LYS A 41 -0.24 2.96 -2.69
N GLY A 42 0.24 4.04 -2.06
CA GLY A 42 0.29 4.17 -0.59
C GLY A 42 -1.11 4.16 0.04
N PHE A 43 -2.06 4.84 -0.59
CA PHE A 43 -3.46 4.84 -0.19
C PHE A 43 -4.06 3.43 -0.23
N CYS A 44 -4.00 2.73 -1.37
CA CYS A 44 -4.51 1.36 -1.50
C CYS A 44 -3.85 0.41 -0.48
N THR A 45 -2.54 0.51 -0.29
CA THR A 45 -1.80 -0.34 0.67
C THR A 45 -2.28 -0.11 2.11
N THR A 46 -2.61 1.13 2.47
CA THR A 46 -3.13 1.46 3.81
C THR A 46 -4.52 0.86 4.01
N LEU A 47 -5.39 0.95 3.00
CA LEU A 47 -6.70 0.32 3.04
C LEU A 47 -6.61 -1.21 3.16
N GLU A 48 -5.72 -1.86 2.40
CA GLU A 48 -5.47 -3.30 2.51
C GLU A 48 -5.10 -3.69 3.96
N GLN A 49 -4.23 -2.92 4.61
CA GLN A 49 -3.80 -3.16 5.99
C GLN A 49 -4.94 -2.99 6.99
N ILE A 50 -5.76 -1.95 6.83
CA ILE A 50 -6.92 -1.69 7.70
C ILE A 50 -7.95 -2.82 7.56
N LEU A 51 -8.27 -3.21 6.33
CA LEU A 51 -9.25 -4.27 6.02
C LEU A 51 -8.78 -5.64 6.55
N ALA A 52 -7.48 -5.94 6.46
CA ALA A 52 -6.91 -7.17 6.99
C ALA A 52 -6.89 -7.20 8.53
N ALA A 53 -6.50 -6.10 9.17
CA ALA A 53 -6.35 -6.03 10.62
C ALA A 53 -7.69 -5.92 11.36
N TYR A 54 -8.65 -5.15 10.81
CA TYR A 54 -9.87 -4.78 11.52
C TYR A 54 -11.14 -5.21 10.79
N GLY A 55 -11.10 -5.32 9.45
CA GLY A 55 -12.25 -5.68 8.63
C GLY A 55 -12.53 -7.17 8.49
N LYS A 56 -11.63 -8.03 9.02
CA LYS A 56 -11.62 -9.49 8.82
C LYS A 56 -11.64 -9.90 7.34
N VAL A 57 -11.16 -9.03 6.44
CA VAL A 57 -11.06 -9.32 5.01
C VAL A 57 -9.74 -10.04 4.76
N THR A 58 -9.84 -11.19 4.11
CA THR A 58 -8.68 -11.99 3.74
C THR A 58 -7.92 -11.39 2.57
N LEU A 59 -6.65 -11.76 2.45
CA LEU A 59 -5.84 -11.35 1.30
C LEU A 59 -6.42 -11.87 -0.02
N THR A 60 -7.08 -13.03 0.00
CA THR A 60 -7.75 -13.62 -1.16
C THR A 60 -8.90 -12.75 -1.65
N GLU A 61 -9.79 -12.31 -0.76
CA GLU A 61 -10.91 -11.43 -1.09
C GLU A 61 -10.42 -10.09 -1.67
N MET A 62 -9.36 -9.51 -1.10
CA MET A 62 -8.76 -8.29 -1.66
C MET A 62 -8.13 -8.53 -3.05
N MET A 63 -7.56 -9.71 -3.28
CA MET A 63 -7.00 -10.08 -4.59
C MET A 63 -8.08 -10.28 -5.66
N GLU A 64 -9.28 -10.71 -5.31
CA GLU A 64 -10.42 -10.81 -6.24
C GLU A 64 -10.84 -9.44 -6.78
N ILE A 65 -10.71 -8.39 -5.97
CA ILE A 65 -10.95 -6.99 -6.39
C ILE A 65 -9.78 -6.48 -7.24
N LYS A 66 -8.56 -6.73 -6.80
CA LYS A 66 -7.35 -6.17 -7.41
C LYS A 66 -7.03 -6.75 -8.79
N ARG A 67 -7.12 -8.07 -8.93
CA ARG A 67 -6.70 -8.83 -10.11
C ARG A 67 -7.39 -8.41 -11.42
N PRO A 68 -8.72 -8.18 -11.48
CA PRO A 68 -9.35 -7.71 -12.71
C PRO A 68 -8.97 -6.27 -13.10
N ILE A 69 -8.46 -5.47 -12.16
CA ILE A 69 -8.17 -4.04 -12.40
C ILE A 69 -6.70 -3.88 -12.81
N ILE A 70 -5.77 -4.26 -11.93
CA ILE A 70 -4.32 -4.04 -12.09
C ILE A 70 -3.53 -5.35 -12.23
N GLY A 71 -4.21 -6.49 -12.39
CA GLY A 71 -3.55 -7.78 -12.62
C GLY A 71 -2.70 -8.25 -11.44
N SER A 72 -1.49 -8.72 -11.74
CA SER A 72 -0.50 -9.19 -10.77
C SER A 72 0.45 -8.08 -10.29
N ILE A 73 0.17 -6.82 -10.61
CA ILE A 73 1.06 -5.71 -10.24
C ILE A 73 1.18 -5.63 -8.71
N SER A 74 2.42 -5.75 -8.24
CA SER A 74 2.72 -5.68 -6.82
C SER A 74 2.71 -4.22 -6.36
N LEU A 75 1.83 -3.93 -5.40
CA LEU A 75 1.80 -2.67 -4.67
C LEU A 75 2.71 -2.70 -3.43
N ARG A 76 3.52 -3.75 -3.26
CA ARG A 76 4.51 -3.77 -2.18
C ARG A 76 5.72 -2.90 -2.56
N ARG A 77 6.46 -2.42 -1.56
CA ARG A 77 7.76 -1.78 -1.76
C ARG A 77 8.71 -2.79 -2.43
N LYS A 78 9.43 -2.35 -3.47
CA LYS A 78 10.50 -3.13 -4.10
C LYS A 78 11.81 -3.06 -3.31
N LYS A 79 12.05 -1.94 -2.62
CA LYS A 79 13.24 -1.74 -1.78
C LYS A 79 13.00 -2.25 -0.36
N PRO A 80 14.03 -2.79 0.31
CA PRO A 80 13.94 -3.23 1.70
C PRO A 80 13.48 -2.09 2.61
N LYS A 81 12.78 -2.44 3.68
CA LYS A 81 12.34 -1.49 4.71
C LYS A 81 13.58 -0.88 5.35
N GLU A 82 13.69 0.44 5.35
CA GLU A 82 14.73 1.11 6.15
C GLU A 82 14.51 0.76 7.63
N ASP A 83 15.60 0.48 8.32
CA ASP A 83 15.58 0.25 9.76
C ASP A 83 15.40 1.60 10.47
N TYR A 84 14.15 1.90 10.81
CA TYR A 84 13.81 3.14 11.49
C TYR A 84 14.15 3.14 12.99
N ASP A 85 14.53 2.00 13.56
CA ASP A 85 15.03 1.90 14.95
C ASP A 85 16.42 2.53 15.07
N ILE A 86 17.13 2.66 13.95
CA ILE A 86 18.37 3.42 13.85
C ILE A 86 18.04 4.92 13.68
N PRO A 87 18.54 5.83 14.54
CA PRO A 87 18.38 7.27 14.38
C PRO A 87 18.76 7.79 12.98
N THR A 88 17.97 8.72 12.43
CA THR A 88 18.09 9.23 11.05
C THR A 88 19.50 9.73 10.68
N PHE A 89 20.24 10.32 11.62
CA PHE A 89 21.60 10.81 11.38
C PHE A 89 22.64 9.69 11.23
N ILE A 90 22.33 8.48 11.72
CA ILE A 90 23.17 7.29 11.58
C ILE A 90 22.85 6.58 10.25
N ARG A 91 21.59 6.59 9.81
CA ARG A 91 21.15 5.93 8.56
C ARG A 91 21.81 6.46 7.28
N LYS A 92 22.28 7.72 7.26
CA LYS A 92 22.88 8.36 6.06
C LYS A 92 24.36 8.08 5.83
N LYS A 93 25.06 7.45 6.78
CA LYS A 93 26.52 7.21 6.65
C LYS A 93 26.88 6.03 5.74
N SER A 94 25.94 5.16 5.39
CA SER A 94 26.22 3.95 4.61
C SER A 94 26.11 4.12 3.09
N SER A 95 25.97 5.34 2.57
CA SER A 95 25.82 5.60 1.13
C SER A 95 26.76 6.66 0.57
N VAL A 96 27.82 7.03 1.30
CA VAL A 96 28.84 7.97 0.83
C VAL A 96 30.21 7.50 1.32
N ASP A 97 30.75 6.45 0.69
CA ASP A 97 32.18 6.10 0.70
C ASP A 97 32.53 5.39 -0.63
N ASP A 98 31.99 5.89 -1.75
CA ASP A 98 32.51 5.59 -3.10
C ASP A 98 32.88 6.93 -3.74
N ALA A 99 33.99 7.50 -3.27
CA ALA A 99 34.72 8.56 -3.96
C ALA A 99 36.19 8.41 -3.59
N GLU A 100 36.86 7.50 -4.31
CA GLU A 100 38.31 7.55 -4.53
C GLU A 100 38.56 7.98 -5.97
#